data_AF-A0A5K0Z4Y3-F1
#
_entry.id   AF-A0A5K0Z4Y3-F1
#
_cell.length_a   1.000
_cell.length_b   1.000
_cell.length_c   1.000
_cell.angle_alpha   90.00
_cell.angle_beta   90.00
_cell.angle_gamma   90.00
#
_symmetry.space_group_name_H-M   'P 1'
#
loop_
_entity.id
_entity.type
_entity.pdbx_description
1 polymer ?
#
loop_
_entity_poly.entity_id
_entity_poly.type
_entity_poly.pdbx_seq_one_letter_code
_entity_poly.pdbx_strand_id
1 'polypeptide(L)' 'MPLGQRVGDKSDSRYCGIETEFSDDMPQVLAHNKSGGFDFVLAPL' A
#
# COMPACT_ATOMS: atom_id res chain seq x y z
N MET A 1 7.20 -4.94 2.51
CA MET A 1 7.44 -4.96 3.97
C MET A 1 6.57 -3.86 4.57
N PRO A 2 5.48 -4.18 5.28
CA PRO A 2 4.74 -3.16 6.02
C PRO A 2 5.70 -2.61 7.07
N LEU A 3 6.04 -1.32 6.98
CA LEU A 3 6.79 -0.64 8.01
C LEU A 3 5.84 -0.45 9.19
N GLY A 4 5.74 -1.49 10.01
CA GLY A 4 4.98 -1.43 11.25
C GLY A 4 5.45 -0.20 12.04
N GLN A 5 4.50 0.59 12.52
CA GLN A 5 4.78 1.81 13.28
C GLN A 5 5.66 1.46 14.49
N ARG A 6 6.95 1.72 14.39
CA ARG A 6 7.90 1.48 15.49
C ARG A 6 7.72 2.62 16.49
N VAL A 7 7.39 2.27 17.73
CA VAL A 7 7.29 3.26 18.82
C VAL A 7 8.64 3.98 18.93
N GLY A 8 8.66 5.29 18.60
CA GLY A 8 9.85 6.13 18.64
C GLY A 8 10.44 6.51 17.26
N ASP A 9 9.90 5.99 16.17
CA ASP A 9 10.30 6.43 14.83
C ASP A 9 9.66 7.80 14.52
N LYS A 10 10.48 8.83 14.34
CA LYS A 10 10.06 10.21 14.02
C LYS A 10 9.78 10.40 12.52
N SER A 11 9.83 9.34 11.72
CA SER A 11 9.41 9.45 10.32
C SER A 11 7.89 9.70 10.29
N ASP A 12 7.46 10.80 9.66
CA ASP A 12 6.04 11.08 9.39
C ASP A 12 5.42 10.10 8.35
N SER A 13 6.19 9.11 7.90
CA SER A 13 5.80 8.06 6.97
C SER A 13 4.89 7.02 7.65
N ARG A 14 3.66 7.46 7.95
CA ARG A 14 2.61 6.64 8.57
C ARG A 14 1.86 5.74 7.60
N TYR A 15 1.99 5.99 6.30
CA TYR A 15 1.27 5.25 5.26
C TYR A 15 2.26 4.62 4.28
N CYS A 16 2.05 3.35 3.98
CA CYS A 16 2.82 2.57 3.02
C CYS A 16 1.97 2.30 1.78
N GLY A 17 2.44 2.77 0.63
CA GLY A 17 1.83 2.47 -0.66
C GLY A 17 2.56 1.36 -1.42
N ILE A 18 1.89 0.83 -2.43
CA ILE A 18 2.51 -0.05 -3.45
C ILE A 18 2.20 0.49 -4.85
N GLU A 19 3.18 0.39 -5.74
CA GLU A 19 3.00 0.64 -7.16
C GLU A 19 2.70 -0.67 -7.89
N THR A 20 1.65 -0.68 -8.71
CA THR A 20 1.25 -1.82 -9.53
C THR A 20 0.92 -1.37 -10.94
N GLU A 21 0.96 -2.29 -11.90
CA GLU A 21 0.36 -2.02 -13.21
C GLU A 21 -1.16 -1.84 -13.07
N PHE A 22 -1.76 -1.11 -14.01
CA PHE A 22 -3.21 -1.04 -14.11
C PHE A 22 -3.78 -2.40 -14.52
N SER A 23 -4.89 -2.77 -13.87
CA SER A 23 -5.65 -3.97 -14.19
C SER A 23 -7.11 -3.59 -14.36
N ASP A 24 -7.79 -4.23 -15.30
CA ASP A 24 -9.25 -4.08 -15.44
C ASP A 24 -10.00 -4.56 -14.18
N ASP A 25 -9.38 -5.41 -13.35
CA ASP A 25 -9.90 -5.83 -12.04
C ASP A 25 -9.16 -5.13 -10.88
N MET A 26 -9.21 -3.80 -10.89
CA MET A 26 -8.73 -2.99 -9.75
C MET A 26 -9.34 -3.37 -8.39
N PRO A 27 -10.61 -3.78 -8.27
CA PRO A 27 -11.17 -4.28 -7.01
C PRO A 27 -10.37 -5.45 -6.42
N GLN A 28 -9.99 -6.43 -7.23
CA GLN A 28 -9.15 -7.55 -6.79
C GLN A 28 -7.74 -7.07 -6.38
N VAL A 29 -7.12 -6.19 -7.17
CA VAL A 29 -5.79 -5.63 -6.87
C VAL A 29 -5.81 -4.88 -5.53
N LEU A 30 -6.85 -4.06 -5.28
CA LEU A 30 -7.03 -3.35 -4.02
C LEU A 30 -7.23 -4.31 -2.84
N ALA A 31 -8.09 -5.31 -2.98
CA ALA A 31 -8.34 -6.29 -1.93
C ALA A 31 -7.07 -7.06 -1.55
N HIS A 32 -6.31 -7.50 -2.55
CA HIS A 32 -5.05 -8.21 -2.36
C HIS A 32 -4.01 -7.34 -1.62
N ASN A 33 -3.76 -6.13 -2.11
CA ASN A 33 -2.72 -5.26 -1.53
C ASN A 33 -3.10 -4.72 -0.15
N LYS A 34 -4.39 -4.47 0.09
CA LYS A 34 -4.89 -4.10 1.41
C LYS A 34 -4.69 -5.25 2.42
N SER A 35 -4.92 -6.49 1.99
CA SER A 35 -4.61 -7.67 2.83
C SER A 35 -3.10 -7.84 3.09
N GLY A 36 -2.26 -7.35 2.17
CA GLY A 36 -0.80 -7.30 2.30
C GLY A 36 -0.27 -6.20 3.22
N GLY A 37 -1.15 -5.35 3.79
CA GLY A 37 -0.78 -4.28 4.71
C GLY A 37 -0.34 -2.98 4.03
N PHE A 38 -0.75 -2.75 2.78
CA PHE A 38 -0.59 -1.46 2.11
C PHE A 38 -1.83 -0.59 2.31
N ASP A 39 -1.60 0.70 2.53
CA ASP A 39 -2.64 1.70 2.77
C ASP A 39 -3.24 2.25 1.47
N PHE A 40 -2.44 2.28 0.39
CA PHE A 40 -2.85 2.76 -0.91
C PHE A 40 -2.13 2.05 -2.05
N VAL A 41 -2.72 2.11 -3.23
CA VAL A 41 -2.15 1.58 -4.49
C VAL A 41 -1.97 2.75 -5.46
N LEU A 42 -0.82 2.79 -6.12
CA LEU A 42 -0.53 3.66 -7.24
C LEU A 42 -0.53 2.82 -8.51
N ALA A 43 -1.34 3.19 -9.50
CA ALA A 43 -1.37 2.54 -10.79
C ALA A 43 -1.34 3.61 -11.91
N PRO A 44 -0.45 3.48 -12.92
CA PRO A 44 -0.46 4.36 -14.08
C PRO A 44 -1.77 4.20 -14.88
N LEU A 45 -2.24 5.27 -15.51
CA LEU A 45 -3.38 5.25 -16.44
C LEU A 45 -2.93 4.89 -17.86
#